data_AF-U1GRJ2-F1
#
_entry.id   AF-U1GRJ2-F1
#
_cell.length_a   1.000
_cell.length_b   1.000
_cell.length_c   1.000
_cell.angle_alpha   90.00
_cell.angle_beta   90.00
_cell.angle_gamma   90.00
#
_symmetry.space_group_name_H-M   'P 1'
#
loop_
_entity.id
_entity.type
_entity.pdbx_description
1 polymer ?
#
loop_
_entity_poly.entity_id
_entity_poly.type
_entity_poly.pdbx_seq_one_letter_code
_entity_poly.pdbx_strand_id
1 'polypeptide(L)'
;MRPVRLILMEFIEGVTMFELDPDKLSEQQSTNIMVKAIDGYAALQHHGVNHGDFSPRNVLCSGNDLGSVTLRVVLFDFNNSIVLRLANLRRTPPKLPVSPIVGYWRGGPPEFSPGWIPYPPGEWLWKQWGDSPS
;
A
#
# COMPACT_ATOMS: atom_id res chain seq x y z
N MET A 1 28.02 6.11 26.57
CA MET A 1 26.85 5.30 26.15
C MET A 1 26.00 6.11 25.19
N ARG A 2 25.54 5.51 24.09
CA ARG A 2 24.53 6.13 23.20
C ARG A 2 23.14 5.61 23.62
N PRO A 3 22.15 6.46 23.89
CA PRO A 3 20.80 6.00 24.22
C PRO A 3 20.16 5.33 22.99
N VAL A 4 19.67 4.10 23.17
CA VAL A 4 18.88 3.38 22.17
C VAL A 4 17.41 3.64 22.45
N ARG A 5 16.65 4.03 21.43
CA ARG A 5 15.20 4.25 21.54
C ARG A 5 14.48 2.96 21.21
N LEU A 6 13.64 2.50 22.13
CA LEU A 6 12.73 1.38 21.91
C LEU A 6 11.38 1.93 21.43
N ILE A 7 10.85 1.36 20.35
CA ILE A 7 9.49 1.60 19.89
C ILE A 7 8.73 0.30 20.10
N LEU A 8 7.70 0.32 20.94
CA LEU A 8 6.77 -0.79 21.10
C LEU A 8 5.61 -0.58 20.13
N MET A 9 5.25 -1.60 19.37
CA MET A 9 4.17 -1.58 18.38
C MET A 9 3.16 -2.68 18.70
N GLU A 10 1.96 -2.57 18.13
CA GLU A 10 1.00 -3.68 18.16
C GLU A 10 1.62 -4.95 17.55
N PHE A 11 1.35 -6.10 18.18
CA PHE A 11 1.65 -7.37 17.56
C PHE A 11 0.51 -7.72 16.60
N ILE A 12 0.82 -7.82 15.31
CA ILE A 12 -0.16 -8.13 14.27
C ILE A 12 0.16 -9.53 13.76
N GLU A 13 -0.73 -10.48 14.02
CA GLU A 13 -0.63 -11.82 13.46
C GLU A 13 -1.01 -11.80 11.98
N GLY A 14 -0.15 -12.34 11.13
CA GLY A 14 -0.34 -12.34 9.69
C GLY A 14 0.92 -12.76 8.94
N VAL A 15 0.85 -12.61 7.62
CA VAL A 15 1.95 -12.91 6.69
C VAL A 15 2.23 -11.69 5.83
N THR A 16 3.50 -11.42 5.52
CA THR A 16 3.83 -10.34 4.60
C THR A 16 3.50 -10.73 3.17
N MET A 17 3.25 -9.76 2.30
CA MET A 17 3.12 -10.03 0.87
C MET A 17 4.40 -10.59 0.27
N PHE A 18 5.57 -10.32 0.86
CA PHE A 18 6.83 -10.92 0.43
C PHE A 18 6.88 -12.45 0.65
N GLU A 19 6.20 -12.94 1.68
CA GLU A 19 6.12 -14.39 1.98
C GLU A 19 5.02 -15.10 1.17
N LEU A 20 4.13 -14.33 0.54
CA LEU A 20 3.08 -14.86 -0.32
C LEU A 20 3.60 -15.05 -1.74
N ASP A 21 3.18 -16.16 -2.36
CA ASP A 21 3.43 -16.45 -3.77
C ASP A 21 2.22 -15.99 -4.60
N PRO A 22 2.30 -14.87 -5.34
CA PRO A 22 1.15 -14.31 -6.05
C PRO A 22 0.60 -15.25 -7.13
N ASP A 23 1.43 -16.15 -7.69
CA ASP A 23 1.01 -17.11 -8.71
C ASP A 23 0.14 -18.25 -8.15
N LYS A 24 0.15 -18.43 -6.82
CA LYS A 24 -0.70 -19.40 -6.11
C LYS A 24 -1.99 -18.78 -5.57
N LEU A 25 -2.15 -17.46 -5.66
CA LEU A 25 -3.36 -16.77 -5.24
C LEU A 25 -4.39 -16.77 -6.37
N SER A 26 -5.68 -16.82 -6.00
CA SER A 26 -6.72 -16.51 -6.98
C SER A 26 -6.68 -15.02 -7.36
N GLU A 27 -7.17 -14.68 -8.54
CA GLU A 27 -7.28 -13.27 -8.98
C GLU A 27 -8.05 -12.42 -7.95
N GLN A 28 -9.07 -12.99 -7.32
CA GLN A 28 -9.83 -12.33 -6.27
C GLN A 28 -8.96 -12.02 -5.05
N GLN A 29 -8.14 -12.96 -4.59
CA GLN A 29 -7.27 -12.77 -3.43
C GLN A 29 -6.18 -11.73 -3.70
N SER A 30 -5.46 -11.87 -4.82
CA SER A 30 -4.41 -10.92 -5.19
C SER A 30 -4.97 -9.51 -5.41
N THR A 31 -6.12 -9.38 -6.08
CA THR A 31 -6.82 -8.10 -6.26
C THR A 31 -7.26 -7.51 -4.92
N ASN A 32 -7.87 -8.29 -4.03
CA ASN A 32 -8.34 -7.81 -2.72
C ASN A 32 -7.18 -7.26 -1.88
N ILE A 33 -6.06 -7.98 -1.83
CA ILE A 33 -4.85 -7.53 -1.12
C ILE A 33 -4.32 -6.23 -1.75
N MET A 34 -4.14 -6.20 -3.07
CA MET A 34 -3.54 -5.06 -3.76
C MET A 34 -4.39 -3.79 -3.68
N VAL A 35 -5.71 -3.90 -3.81
CA VAL A 35 -6.62 -2.76 -3.66
C VAL A 35 -6.48 -2.17 -2.27
N LYS A 36 -6.53 -2.99 -1.22
CA LYS A 36 -6.37 -2.50 0.17
C LYS A 36 -4.98 -1.90 0.44
N ALA A 37 -3.92 -2.48 -0.12
CA ALA A 37 -2.56 -1.94 0.02
C ALA A 37 -2.42 -0.56 -0.65
N ILE A 38 -2.92 -0.43 -1.88
CA ILE A 38 -2.90 0.82 -2.64
C ILE A 38 -3.77 1.89 -1.98
N ASP A 39 -4.98 1.55 -1.52
CA ASP A 39 -5.87 2.47 -0.82
C ASP A 39 -5.24 2.94 0.50
N GLY A 40 -4.62 2.03 1.26
CA GLY A 40 -3.87 2.37 2.46
C GLY A 40 -2.72 3.34 2.19
N TYR A 41 -1.98 3.11 1.11
CA TYR A 41 -0.87 3.98 0.70
C TYR A 41 -1.37 5.36 0.22
N ALA A 42 -2.45 5.39 -0.56
CA ALA A 42 -3.10 6.62 -1.00
C ALA A 42 -3.63 7.43 0.20
N ALA A 43 -4.18 6.76 1.21
CA ALA A 43 -4.61 7.38 2.45
C ALA A 43 -3.43 8.00 3.21
N LEU A 44 -2.27 7.33 3.31
CA LEU A 44 -1.05 7.91 3.91
C LEU A 44 -0.63 9.18 3.17
N GLN A 45 -0.56 9.12 1.84
CA GLN A 45 -0.20 10.25 0.98
C GLN A 45 -1.18 11.43 1.16
N HIS A 46 -2.48 11.15 1.25
CA HIS A 46 -3.50 12.15 1.51
C HIS A 46 -3.29 12.83 2.87
N HIS A 47 -2.92 12.08 3.92
CA HIS A 47 -2.61 12.62 5.25
C HIS A 47 -1.21 13.23 5.37
N GLY A 48 -0.41 13.19 4.30
CA GLY A 48 0.87 13.90 4.21
C GLY A 48 2.03 13.10 4.73
N VAL A 49 1.91 11.78 4.66
CA VAL A 49 2.98 10.83 4.91
C VAL A 49 3.32 10.16 3.59
N ASN A 50 4.56 10.33 3.14
CA ASN A 50 5.12 9.48 2.11
C ASN A 50 5.86 8.34 2.81
N HIS A 51 5.48 7.09 2.55
CA HIS A 51 6.12 5.94 3.18
C HIS A 51 7.61 5.82 2.82
N GLY A 52 7.97 6.16 1.57
CA GLY A 52 9.32 6.05 1.05
C GLY A 52 9.78 4.63 0.71
N ASP A 53 9.01 3.60 1.07
CA ASP A 53 9.33 2.19 0.84
C ASP A 53 8.06 1.32 0.73
N PHE A 54 7.22 1.62 -0.26
CA PHE A 54 6.01 0.85 -0.52
C PHE A 54 6.38 -0.40 -1.34
N SER A 55 6.60 -1.52 -0.64
CA SER A 55 7.05 -2.79 -1.22
C SER A 55 6.41 -3.99 -0.49
N PRO A 56 6.34 -5.19 -1.09
CA PRO A 56 5.67 -6.36 -0.50
C PRO A 56 6.14 -6.76 0.90
N ARG A 57 7.42 -6.48 1.24
CA ARG A 57 7.97 -6.76 2.58
C ARG A 57 7.37 -5.88 3.68
N ASN A 58 6.84 -4.71 3.31
CA ASN A 58 6.29 -3.70 4.22
C ASN A 58 4.76 -3.69 4.21
N VAL A 59 4.14 -4.75 3.66
CA VAL A 59 2.69 -4.95 3.64
C VAL A 59 2.37 -6.29 4.27
N LEU A 60 1.60 -6.27 5.36
CA LEU A 60 1.18 -7.45 6.11
C LEU A 60 -0.31 -7.72 5.92
N CYS A 61 -0.66 -8.95 5.60
CA CYS A 61 -2.02 -9.46 5.50
C CYS A 61 -2.39 -10.19 6.80
N SER A 62 -3.36 -9.66 7.53
CA SER A 62 -3.84 -10.19 8.81
C SER A 62 -5.28 -10.70 8.67
N GLY A 63 -5.44 -12.01 8.87
CA GLY A 63 -6.69 -12.74 8.70
C GLY A 63 -6.48 -14.11 8.03
N ASN A 64 -7.43 -15.01 8.23
CA ASN A 64 -7.33 -16.40 7.74
C ASN A 64 -7.80 -16.58 6.29
N ASP A 65 -8.51 -15.60 5.73
CA ASP A 65 -9.03 -15.63 4.36
C ASP A 65 -8.60 -14.37 3.60
N LEU A 66 -7.67 -14.56 2.67
CA LEU A 66 -7.14 -13.50 1.82
C LEU A 66 -8.17 -12.92 0.84
N GLY A 67 -9.25 -13.65 0.55
CA GLY A 67 -10.35 -13.19 -0.32
C GLY A 67 -11.41 -12.39 0.45
N SER A 68 -11.35 -12.38 1.77
CA SER A 68 -12.37 -11.75 2.61
C SER A 68 -12.33 -10.22 2.50
N VAL A 69 -13.51 -9.63 2.44
CA VAL A 69 -13.69 -8.17 2.54
C VAL A 69 -13.20 -7.62 3.89
N THR A 70 -13.19 -8.46 4.94
CA THR A 70 -12.71 -8.11 6.28
C THR A 70 -11.20 -8.34 6.47
N LEU A 71 -10.49 -8.81 5.44
CA LEU A 71 -9.03 -8.91 5.48
C LEU A 71 -8.43 -7.55 5.85
N ARG A 72 -7.59 -7.54 6.89
CA ARG A 72 -6.84 -6.38 7.33
C ARG A 72 -5.49 -6.38 6.60
N VAL A 73 -5.23 -5.35 5.80
CA VAL A 73 -3.93 -5.11 5.18
C VAL A 73 -3.26 -3.93 5.89
N VAL A 74 -2.02 -4.13 6.34
CA VAL A 74 -1.29 -3.17 7.17
C VAL A 74 0.01 -2.77 6.50
N LEU A 75 0.23 -1.46 6.38
CA LEU A 75 1.52 -0.89 5.98
C LEU A 75 2.36 -0.66 7.23
N PHE A 76 3.62 -1.09 7.21
CA PHE A 76 4.54 -0.96 8.35
C PHE A 76 5.98 -0.65 7.90
N ASP A 77 6.86 -0.46 8.88
CA ASP A 77 8.25 0.00 8.68
C ASP A 77 8.37 1.40 8.03
N PHE A 78 8.01 2.41 8.82
CA PHE A 78 8.07 3.82 8.42
C PHE A 78 9.48 4.44 8.55
N ASN A 79 10.54 3.64 8.57
CA ASN A 79 11.92 4.12 8.76
C ASN A 79 12.37 5.12 7.69
N ASN A 80 11.89 4.97 6.45
CA ASN A 80 12.17 5.81 5.29
C ASN A 80 11.09 6.87 5.03
N SER A 81 10.12 7.01 5.95
CA SER A 81 8.97 7.85 5.72
C SER A 81 9.27 9.33 5.93
N ILE A 82 8.60 10.17 5.14
CA ILE A 82 8.66 11.62 5.23
C ILE A 82 7.27 12.15 5.58
N VAL A 83 7.18 12.88 6.69
CA VAL A 83 6.00 13.69 7.01
C VAL A 83 6.14 15.02 6.26
N LEU A 84 5.36 15.20 5.20
CA LEU A 84 5.49 16.31 4.25
C LEU A 84 5.38 17.69 4.91
N ARG A 85 4.56 17.80 5.96
CA ARG A 85 4.45 19.04 6.75
C ARG A 85 5.74 19.38 7.48
N LEU A 86 6.36 18.39 8.11
CA LEU A 86 7.61 18.58 8.88
C LEU A 86 8.80 18.84 7.95
N ALA A 87 8.75 18.29 6.73
CA ALA A 87 9.75 18.54 5.69
C ALA A 87 9.52 19.85 4.89
N ASN A 88 8.49 20.65 5.23
CA ASN A 88 8.08 21.84 4.47
C ASN A 88 7.73 21.59 2.99
N LEU A 89 7.38 20.35 2.64
CA LEU A 89 6.99 19.95 1.27
C LEU A 89 5.50 20.13 1.01
N ARG A 90 4.66 20.13 2.07
CA ARG A 90 3.22 20.37 1.94
C ARG A 90 2.64 20.97 3.21
N ARG A 91 2.02 22.16 3.08
CA ARG A 91 1.41 22.87 4.22
C ARG A 91 -0.04 22.50 4.45
N THR A 92 -0.81 22.30 3.38
CA THR A 92 -2.25 21.99 3.44
C THR A 92 -2.51 20.69 2.67
N PRO A 93 -3.16 19.69 3.28
CA PRO A 93 -3.57 18.50 2.55
C PRO A 93 -4.63 18.84 1.50
N PRO A 94 -4.68 18.11 0.37
CA PRO A 94 -5.76 18.26 -0.59
C PRO A 94 -7.11 17.89 0.05
N LYS A 95 -8.23 18.40 -0.48
CA LYS A 95 -9.56 18.07 0.03
C LYS A 95 -9.94 16.60 -0.19
N LEU A 96 -9.45 15.99 -1.26
CA LEU A 96 -9.68 14.60 -1.63
C LEU A 96 -8.34 13.87 -1.79
N PRO A 97 -8.31 12.54 -1.57
CA PRO A 97 -7.17 11.71 -1.96
C PRO A 97 -6.94 11.77 -3.48
N VAL A 98 -5.68 11.73 -3.90
CA VAL A 98 -5.34 11.58 -5.32
C VAL A 98 -5.65 10.14 -5.73
N SER A 99 -6.38 9.96 -6.83
CA SER A 99 -6.67 8.62 -7.36
C SER A 99 -5.36 7.88 -7.68
N PRO A 100 -5.19 6.61 -7.24
CA PRO A 100 -3.99 5.82 -7.50
C PRO A 100 -3.65 5.68 -8.99
N ILE A 101 -4.65 5.78 -9.86
CA ILE A 101 -4.46 5.70 -11.32
C ILE A 101 -3.51 6.77 -11.84
N VAL A 102 -3.54 7.98 -11.25
CA VAL A 102 -2.70 9.10 -11.66
C VAL A 102 -1.22 8.78 -11.47
N GLY A 103 -0.87 8.05 -10.40
CA GLY A 103 0.51 7.67 -10.08
C GLY A 103 0.98 6.39 -10.77
N TYR A 104 0.09 5.44 -11.02
CA TYR A 104 0.47 4.08 -11.40
C TYR A 104 0.05 3.64 -12.81
N TRP A 105 -0.71 4.45 -13.56
CA TRP A 105 -1.27 4.10 -14.88
C TRP A 105 -0.32 3.35 -15.82
N ARG A 106 0.92 3.84 -15.97
CA ARG A 106 1.86 3.35 -16.97
C ARG A 106 2.53 2.02 -16.63
N GLY A 107 2.65 1.67 -15.35
CA GLY A 107 3.54 0.58 -14.94
C GLY A 107 3.20 -0.09 -13.62
N GLY A 108 2.14 0.32 -12.92
CA GLY A 108 1.87 -0.13 -11.57
C GLY A 108 2.91 0.37 -10.56
N PRO A 109 2.77 -0.01 -9.28
CA PRO A 109 3.83 0.12 -8.29
C PRO A 109 4.98 -0.87 -8.62
N PRO A 110 6.21 -0.39 -8.88
CA PRO A 110 7.27 -1.21 -9.45
C PRO A 110 7.68 -2.40 -8.56
N GLU A 111 7.68 -2.20 -7.23
CA GLU A 111 8.05 -3.23 -6.24
C GLU A 111 7.06 -4.41 -6.19
N PHE A 112 5.89 -4.29 -6.83
CA PHE A 112 4.85 -5.31 -6.86
C PHE A 112 4.82 -6.07 -8.20
N SER A 113 5.77 -5.80 -9.09
CA SER A 113 5.93 -6.50 -10.36
C SER A 113 7.10 -7.50 -10.27
N PRO A 114 6.97 -8.72 -10.83
CA PRO A 114 5.76 -9.30 -11.44
C PRO A 114 4.82 -9.97 -10.42
N GLY A 115 3.60 -10.28 -10.83
CA GLY A 115 2.71 -11.23 -10.14
C GLY A 115 1.53 -10.61 -9.39
N TRP A 116 1.71 -9.46 -8.72
CA TRP A 116 0.62 -8.89 -7.91
C TRP A 116 -0.44 -8.13 -8.69
N ILE A 117 -0.06 -7.55 -9.83
CA ILE A 117 -0.98 -6.82 -10.71
C ILE A 117 -0.93 -7.45 -12.11
N PRO A 118 -2.09 -7.73 -12.73
CA PRO A 118 -2.15 -8.20 -14.11
C PRO A 118 -1.50 -7.23 -15.09
N TYR A 119 -0.87 -7.76 -16.13
CA TYR A 119 -0.36 -6.95 -17.25
C TYR A 119 -1.41 -6.86 -18.36
N PRO A 120 -1.71 -5.67 -18.92
CA PRO A 120 -1.14 -4.37 -18.57
C PRO A 120 -1.79 -3.76 -17.30
N PRO A 121 -1.02 -3.13 -16.41
CA PRO A 121 -1.53 -2.63 -15.13
C PRO A 121 -2.56 -1.51 -15.26
N GLY A 122 -2.53 -0.75 -16.35
CA GLY A 122 -3.46 0.37 -16.59
C GLY A 122 -4.93 -0.05 -16.63
N GLU A 123 -5.26 -1.15 -17.32
CA GLU A 123 -6.65 -1.64 -17.42
C GLU A 123 -7.17 -2.13 -16.06
N TRP A 124 -6.32 -2.86 -15.31
CA TRP A 124 -6.66 -3.29 -13.97
C TRP A 124 -6.86 -2.10 -13.03
N LEU A 125 -5.96 -1.10 -13.05
CA LEU A 125 -6.11 0.14 -12.27
C LEU A 125 -7.38 0.91 -12.65
N TRP A 126 -7.73 0.99 -13.93
CA TRP A 126 -8.96 1.62 -14.39
C TRP A 126 -10.21 0.93 -13.84
N LYS A 127 -10.22 -0.40 -13.84
CA LYS A 127 -11.35 -1.18 -13.30
C LYS A 127 -11.60 -0.91 -11.82
N GLN A 128 -10.55 -0.61 -11.06
CA GLN A 128 -10.67 -0.36 -9.62
C GLN A 128 -10.93 1.13 -9.28
N TRP A 129 -10.26 2.07 -9.96
CA TRP A 129 -10.27 3.50 -9.59
C TRP A 129 -10.63 4.48 -10.74
N GLY A 130 -11.10 4.00 -11.90
CA GLY A 130 -11.43 4.83 -13.07
C GLY A 130 -12.50 5.89 -12.80
N ASP A 131 -13.42 5.62 -11.88
CA ASP A 131 -14.50 6.53 -11.48
C ASP A 131 -14.14 7.38 -10.23
N SER A 132 -12.92 7.26 -9.70
CA SER A 132 -12.51 8.04 -8.53
C SER A 132 -12.31 9.52 -8.89
N PRO A 133 -12.82 10.46 -8.07
CA PRO A 133 -12.58 11.88 -8.30
C PRO A 133 -11.07 12.18 -8.24
N SER A 134 -10.61 13.04 -9.15
CA SER A 134 -9.21 13.47 -9.27
C SER A 134 -8.98 14.86 -8.72
#